data_AF-A0AAF0I2N4-F1
#
_entry.id   AF-A0AAF0I2N4-F1
#
_cell.length_a   1.000
_cell.length_b   1.000
_cell.length_c   1.000
_cell.angle_alpha   90.00
_cell.angle_beta   90.00
_cell.angle_gamma   90.00
#
_symmetry.space_group_name_H-M   'P 1'
#
loop_
_entity.id
_entity.type
_entity.pdbx_description
1 polymer ?
#
loop_
_entity_poly.entity_id
_entity_poly.type
_entity_poly.pdbx_seq_one_letter_code
_entity_poly.pdbx_strand_id
1 'polypeptide(L)'
;MKVVIIAETEPPETSFRQIDERSRPSCCSTVIDVALMMVSPRFIPLDSGYGGAVEEKLWQEKSAFVKPLRYDGEEDVFPNFVLKDVPGVDALPMEVFGMNTPEYLLRMQEKTSYYEAEYGVGHWWSWNAVEKSDMPAFPSV
;
A
#
# COMPACT_ATOMS: atom_id res chain seq x y z
N MET A 1 9.54 -8.11 4.07
CA MET A 1 8.58 -7.94 2.96
C MET A 1 8.10 -9.31 2.51
N LYS A 2 6.84 -9.44 2.09
CA LYS A 2 6.30 -10.64 1.45
C LYS A 2 5.79 -10.29 0.06
N VAL A 3 5.61 -11.29 -0.79
CA VAL A 3 4.94 -11.16 -2.10
C VAL A 3 3.73 -12.06 -2.10
N VAL A 4 2.57 -11.49 -2.42
CA VAL A 4 1.34 -12.23 -2.70
C VAL A 4 1.23 -12.38 -4.21
N ILE A 5 0.88 -13.59 -4.64
CA ILE A 5 0.60 -13.90 -6.02
C ILE A 5 -0.93 -13.96 -6.18
N ILE A 6 -1.46 -13.18 -7.11
CA ILE A 6 -2.85 -13.26 -7.55
C ILE A 6 -2.83 -13.89 -8.94
N ALA A 7 -3.47 -15.03 -9.10
CA ALA A 7 -3.50 -15.77 -10.36
C ALA A 7 -4.93 -15.79 -10.92
N GLU A 8 -5.07 -15.40 -12.18
CA GLU A 8 -6.24 -15.68 -12.98
C GLU A 8 -6.08 -17.08 -13.59
N THR A 9 -7.12 -17.90 -13.50
CA THR A 9 -7.09 -19.28 -14.01
C THR A 9 -8.37 -19.59 -14.77
N GLU A 10 -8.34 -20.65 -15.57
CA GLU A 10 -9.59 -21.30 -16.02
C GLU A 10 -10.43 -21.76 -14.80
N PRO A 11 -11.73 -22.06 -14.96
CA PRO A 11 -12.50 -22.68 -13.91
C PRO A 11 -11.81 -23.97 -13.41
N PRO A 12 -11.58 -24.14 -12.11
CA PRO A 12 -10.81 -25.27 -11.62
C PRO A 12 -11.58 -26.59 -11.79
N GLU A 13 -10.87 -27.63 -12.20
CA GLU A 13 -11.40 -28.98 -12.31
C GLU A 13 -11.02 -29.82 -11.07
N THR A 14 -12.01 -30.52 -10.53
CA THR A 14 -11.80 -31.46 -9.43
C THR A 14 -11.67 -32.88 -9.97
N SER A 15 -10.55 -33.52 -9.68
CA SER A 15 -10.27 -34.91 -10.01
C SER A 15 -9.83 -35.67 -8.75
N PHE A 16 -9.75 -37.00 -8.83
CA PHE A 16 -9.17 -37.82 -7.78
C PHE A 16 -7.81 -38.33 -8.24
N ARG A 17 -6.77 -38.10 -7.42
CA ARG A 17 -5.42 -38.61 -7.65
C ARG A 17 -5.13 -39.74 -6.67
N GLN A 18 -4.48 -40.80 -7.15
CA GLN A 18 -3.97 -41.87 -6.30
C GLN A 18 -2.64 -41.42 -5.70
N ILE A 19 -2.58 -41.29 -4.38
CA ILE A 19 -1.38 -40.96 -3.61
C ILE A 19 -1.30 -41.98 -2.47
N ASP A 20 -0.19 -42.72 -2.38
CA ASP A 20 0.03 -43.78 -1.38
C ASP A 20 -1.15 -44.79 -1.30
N GLU A 21 -1.59 -45.28 -2.47
CA GLU A 21 -2.72 -46.22 -2.62
C GLU A 21 -4.06 -45.70 -2.11
N ARG A 22 -4.16 -44.39 -1.84
CA ARG A 22 -5.40 -43.72 -1.40
C ARG A 22 -5.85 -42.71 -2.45
N SER A 23 -7.15 -42.75 -2.75
CA SER A 23 -7.80 -41.71 -3.55
C SER A 23 -7.91 -40.41 -2.76
N ARG A 24 -7.30 -39.34 -3.26
CA ARG A 24 -7.35 -37.99 -2.68
C ARG A 24 -7.97 -37.00 -3.67
N PRO A 25 -8.89 -36.13 -3.23
CA PRO A 25 -9.39 -35.07 -4.10
C PRO A 25 -8.24 -34.12 -4.46
N SER A 26 -8.20 -33.71 -5.72
CA SER A 26 -7.24 -32.77 -6.27
C SER A 26 -7.99 -31.74 -7.09
N CYS A 27 -7.80 -30.46 -6.76
CA CYS A 27 -8.37 -29.34 -7.48
C CYS A 27 -7.24 -28.66 -8.27
N CYS A 28 -7.37 -28.56 -9.59
CA CYS A 28 -6.32 -28.01 -10.46
C CYS A 28 -6.94 -27.11 -11.53
N SER A 29 -6.18 -26.11 -11.98
CA SER A 29 -6.55 -25.26 -13.10
C SER A 29 -5.32 -24.81 -13.89
N THR A 30 -5.54 -24.42 -15.14
CA THR A 30 -4.54 -23.74 -15.97
C THR A 30 -4.48 -22.27 -15.59
N VAL A 31 -3.27 -21.77 -15.27
CA VAL A 31 -3.04 -20.34 -15.01
C VAL A 31 -3.06 -19.59 -16.33
N ILE A 32 -3.86 -18.53 -16.41
CA ILE A 32 -4.00 -17.63 -17.55
C ILE A 32 -3.04 -16.45 -17.39
N ASP A 33 -3.08 -15.78 -16.23
CA ASP A 33 -2.23 -14.63 -15.93
C ASP A 33 -1.91 -14.56 -14.43
N VAL A 34 -0.86 -13.80 -14.08
CA VAL A 34 -0.38 -13.63 -12.72
C VAL A 34 0.02 -12.18 -12.45
N ALA A 35 -0.50 -11.62 -11.36
CA ALA A 35 -0.05 -10.37 -10.78
C ALA A 35 0.71 -10.61 -9.47
N LEU A 36 1.80 -9.86 -9.27
CA LEU A 36 2.56 -9.84 -8.03
C LEU A 36 2.23 -8.59 -7.23
N MET A 37 1.84 -8.77 -5.97
CA MET A 37 1.57 -7.67 -5.05
C MET A 37 2.55 -7.72 -3.89
N MET A 38 3.31 -6.63 -3.70
CA MET A 38 4.18 -6.48 -2.54
C MET A 38 3.34 -6.17 -1.31
N VAL A 39 3.57 -6.92 -0.22
CA VAL A 39 2.84 -6.73 1.03
C VAL A 39 3.76 -6.75 2.25
N SER A 40 3.35 -6.01 3.29
CA SER A 40 4.01 -6.07 4.60
C SER A 40 3.84 -7.46 5.25
N PRO A 41 4.58 -7.77 6.34
CA PRO A 41 4.34 -9.00 7.12
C PRO A 41 2.88 -9.17 7.59
N ARG A 42 2.16 -8.05 7.76
CA ARG A 42 0.75 -7.94 8.15
C ARG A 42 -0.22 -7.95 6.95
N PHE A 43 0.29 -8.26 5.74
CA PHE A 43 -0.48 -8.34 4.49
C PHE A 43 -1.10 -7.01 4.02
N ILE A 44 -0.54 -5.87 4.41
CA ILE A 44 -0.92 -4.57 3.86
C ILE A 44 -0.24 -4.37 2.50
N PRO A 45 -0.97 -4.05 1.42
CA PRO A 45 -0.38 -3.82 0.10
C PRO A 45 0.41 -2.51 0.05
N LEU A 46 1.59 -2.57 -0.56
CA LEU A 46 2.56 -1.48 -0.58
C LEU A 46 3.13 -1.31 -1.99
N ASP A 47 3.25 -0.05 -2.42
CA ASP A 47 3.77 0.29 -3.75
C ASP A 47 5.32 0.34 -3.79
N SER A 48 5.97 0.43 -2.63
CA SER A 48 7.43 0.52 -2.53
C SER A 48 7.97 0.08 -1.16
N GLY A 49 9.28 -0.17 -1.10
CA GLY A 49 9.98 -0.43 0.16
C GLY A 49 9.90 0.74 1.16
N TYR A 50 9.85 1.99 0.67
CA TYR A 50 9.69 3.18 1.52
C TYR A 50 8.31 3.21 2.20
N GLY A 51 7.25 2.86 1.47
CA GLY A 51 5.92 2.67 2.07
C GLY A 51 5.94 1.59 3.15
N GLY A 52 6.71 0.52 2.95
CA GLY A 52 6.90 -0.51 3.97
C GLY A 52 7.66 -0.05 5.21
N ALA A 53 8.61 0.88 5.07
CA ALA A 53 9.28 1.48 6.22
C ALA A 53 8.31 2.34 7.04
N VAL A 54 7.45 3.13 6.37
CA VAL A 54 6.42 3.95 7.04
C VAL A 54 5.42 3.05 7.75
N GLU A 55 4.91 2.01 7.09
CA GLU A 55 3.95 1.07 7.68
C GLU A 55 4.52 0.29 8.87
N GLU A 56 5.78 -0.13 8.81
CA GLU A 56 6.46 -0.77 9.93
C GLU A 56 6.62 0.20 11.11
N LYS A 57 6.98 1.47 10.85
CA LYS A 57 7.08 2.47 11.90
C LYS A 57 5.72 2.78 12.54
N LEU A 58 4.66 2.94 11.73
CA LEU A 58 3.29 3.14 12.21
C LEU A 58 2.85 1.99 13.13
N TRP A 59 3.19 0.76 12.74
CA TRP A 59 2.94 -0.42 13.57
C TRP A 59 3.72 -0.40 14.89
N GLN A 60 5.02 -0.05 14.85
CA GLN A 60 5.87 0.01 16.04
C GLN A 60 5.41 1.09 17.03
N GLU A 61 4.96 2.24 16.52
CA GLU A 61 4.40 3.34 17.31
C GLU A 61 2.95 3.09 17.76
N LYS A 62 2.34 1.96 17.33
CA LYS A 62 0.95 1.59 17.59
C LYS A 62 -0.05 2.65 17.12
N SER A 63 0.29 3.35 16.05
CA SER A 63 -0.56 4.37 15.47
C SER A 63 -1.82 3.76 14.85
N ALA A 64 -2.95 4.45 14.98
CA ALA A 64 -4.17 4.12 14.25
C ALA A 64 -4.09 4.70 12.84
N PHE A 65 -4.07 3.85 11.82
CA PHE A 65 -4.01 4.30 10.43
C PHE A 65 -4.87 3.45 9.49
N VAL A 66 -5.18 4.03 8.33
CA VAL A 66 -5.81 3.35 7.19
C VAL A 66 -4.83 3.39 6.01
N LYS A 67 -4.76 2.30 5.25
CA LYS A 67 -4.11 2.25 3.93
C LYS A 67 -5.23 2.30 2.88
N PRO A 68 -5.52 3.45 2.26
CA PRO A 68 -6.49 3.50 1.18
C PRO A 68 -6.05 2.61 0.02
N LEU A 69 -7.01 1.91 -0.56
CA LEU A 69 -6.86 1.15 -1.80
C LEU A 69 -7.51 1.97 -2.92
N ARG A 70 -6.95 1.89 -4.13
CA ARG A 70 -7.43 2.70 -5.27
C ARG A 70 -8.88 2.45 -5.66
N TYR A 71 -9.44 1.31 -5.27
CA TYR A 71 -10.84 0.96 -5.50
C TYR A 71 -11.80 1.50 -4.43
N ASP A 72 -11.27 2.19 -3.41
CA ASP A 72 -12.07 2.77 -2.32
C ASP A 72 -12.71 4.13 -2.71
N GLY A 73 -12.45 4.67 -3.91
CA GLY A 73 -13.04 5.94 -4.37
C GLY A 73 -12.84 6.22 -5.86
N GLU A 74 -13.40 7.35 -6.32
CA GLU A 74 -13.28 7.86 -7.70
C GLU A 74 -12.23 9.00 -7.80
N GLU A 75 -11.55 9.32 -6.71
CA GLU A 75 -10.60 10.43 -6.62
C GLU A 75 -9.31 10.16 -7.40
N ASP A 76 -8.74 11.19 -8.02
CA ASP A 76 -7.45 11.04 -8.73
C ASP A 76 -6.25 10.95 -7.78
N VAL A 77 -6.38 11.42 -6.53
CA VAL A 77 -5.31 11.48 -5.53
C VAL A 77 -5.69 10.66 -4.30
N PHE A 78 -4.96 9.57 -4.07
CA PHE A 78 -5.06 8.78 -2.85
C PHE A 78 -3.76 8.89 -2.05
N PRO A 79 -3.84 9.22 -0.74
CA PRO A 79 -2.68 9.18 0.12
C PRO A 79 -2.21 7.75 0.33
N ASN A 80 -0.91 7.59 0.59
CA ASN A 80 -0.39 6.26 0.88
C ASN A 80 -0.99 5.73 2.18
N PHE A 81 -1.07 6.57 3.22
CA PHE A 81 -1.70 6.24 4.49
C PHE A 81 -2.55 7.41 4.98
N VAL A 82 -3.48 7.13 5.89
CA VAL A 82 -4.24 8.14 6.61
C VAL A 82 -4.12 7.85 8.10
N LEU A 83 -3.50 8.76 8.84
CA LEU A 83 -3.37 8.69 10.29
C LEU A 83 -4.70 9.12 10.94
N LYS A 84 -5.13 8.40 11.98
CA LYS A 84 -6.46 8.54 12.59
C LYS A 84 -6.44 8.93 14.07
N ASP A 85 -5.25 9.06 14.65
CA ASP A 85 -5.03 9.31 16.07
C ASP A 85 -4.27 10.62 16.34
N VAL A 86 -4.30 11.56 15.40
CA VAL A 86 -3.77 12.91 15.59
C VAL A 86 -4.81 13.77 16.33
N PRO A 87 -4.51 14.36 17.50
CA PRO A 87 -5.47 15.20 18.21
C PRO A 87 -5.93 16.39 17.39
N GLY A 88 -7.25 16.64 17.38
CA GLY A 88 -7.84 17.76 16.65
C GLY A 88 -7.90 17.57 15.13
N VAL A 89 -7.53 16.40 14.61
CA VAL A 89 -7.56 16.08 13.17
C VAL A 89 -8.22 14.72 12.97
N ASP A 90 -9.36 14.67 12.27
CA ASP A 90 -10.10 13.42 12.03
C ASP A 90 -9.36 12.44 11.10
N ALA A 91 -8.59 12.98 10.16
CA ALA A 91 -7.86 12.21 9.17
C ALA A 91 -6.66 13.03 8.67
N LEU A 92 -5.44 12.59 8.97
CA LEU A 92 -4.24 13.23 8.45
C LEU A 92 -3.67 12.39 7.30
N PRO A 93 -3.70 12.88 6.04
CA PRO A 93 -3.12 12.15 4.92
C PRO A 93 -1.60 12.11 5.01
N MET A 94 -1.02 11.00 4.57
CA MET A 94 0.41 10.73 4.56
C MET A 94 0.83 10.28 3.16
N GLU A 95 1.82 10.97 2.57
CA GLU A 95 2.34 10.68 1.24
C GLU A 95 3.85 10.39 1.27
N VAL A 96 4.29 9.41 0.49
CA VAL A 96 5.68 8.95 0.40
C VAL A 96 6.15 9.08 -1.03
N PHE A 97 7.09 10.00 -1.26
CA PHE A 97 7.71 10.22 -2.56
C PHE A 97 9.02 9.46 -2.65
N GLY A 98 9.11 8.49 -3.56
CA GLY A 98 10.23 7.55 -3.65
C GLY A 98 10.94 7.49 -5.00
N MET A 99 10.53 8.33 -5.96
CA MET A 99 11.06 8.32 -7.33
C MET A 99 11.38 9.74 -7.79
N ASN A 100 12.22 9.88 -8.83
CA ASN A 100 12.69 11.18 -9.34
C ASN A 100 12.64 11.30 -10.87
N THR A 101 11.82 10.48 -11.53
CA THR A 101 11.59 10.62 -12.97
C THR A 101 10.80 11.89 -13.27
N PRO A 102 10.96 12.53 -14.44
CA PRO A 102 10.27 13.77 -14.77
C PRO A 102 8.75 13.70 -14.60
N GLU A 103 8.12 12.62 -15.06
CA GLU A 103 6.67 12.41 -14.95
C GLU A 103 6.24 12.27 -13.49
N TYR A 104 7.07 11.64 -12.66
CA TYR A 104 6.79 11.48 -11.24
C TYR A 104 6.93 12.80 -10.48
N LEU A 105 7.89 13.65 -10.84
CA LEU A 105 8.06 14.97 -10.23
C LEU A 105 6.88 15.89 -10.55
N LEU A 106 6.34 15.84 -11.78
CA LEU A 106 5.10 16.53 -12.13
C LEU A 106 3.93 16.02 -11.27
N ARG A 107 3.78 14.70 -11.15
CA ARG A 107 2.73 14.09 -10.32
C ARG A 107 2.87 14.42 -8.84
N MET A 108 4.10 14.50 -8.32
CA MET A 108 4.39 14.93 -6.96
C MET A 108 3.91 16.37 -6.73
N GLN A 109 4.18 17.28 -7.67
CA GLN A 109 3.71 18.66 -7.58
C GLN A 109 2.18 18.75 -7.57
N GLU A 110 1.49 18.02 -8.45
CA GLU A 110 0.03 17.94 -8.47
C GLU A 110 -0.55 17.45 -7.14
N LYS A 111 0.02 16.37 -6.58
CA LYS A 111 -0.40 15.83 -5.27
C LYS A 111 -0.17 16.83 -4.15
N THR A 112 0.99 17.48 -4.11
CA THR A 112 1.29 18.52 -3.13
C THR A 112 0.28 19.66 -3.20
N SER A 113 0.01 20.19 -4.40
CA SER A 113 -0.98 21.25 -4.57
C SER A 113 -2.38 20.82 -4.17
N TYR A 114 -2.77 19.58 -4.46
CA TYR A 114 -4.03 19.01 -4.00
C TYR A 114 -4.11 18.95 -2.46
N TYR A 115 -3.09 18.40 -1.79
CA TYR A 115 -3.11 18.30 -0.33
C TYR A 115 -3.10 19.66 0.36
N GLU A 116 -2.32 20.62 -0.16
CA GLU A 116 -2.32 21.99 0.36
C GLU A 116 -3.67 22.69 0.19
N ALA A 117 -4.36 22.46 -0.93
CA ALA A 117 -5.68 23.03 -1.18
C ALA A 117 -6.78 22.38 -0.32
N GLU A 118 -6.76 21.06 -0.17
CA GLU A 118 -7.81 20.29 0.51
C GLU A 118 -7.65 20.31 2.04
N TYR A 119 -6.42 20.11 2.53
CA TYR A 119 -6.15 19.98 3.98
C TYR A 119 -5.53 21.24 4.58
N GLY A 120 -4.87 22.06 3.77
CA GLY A 120 -4.11 23.23 4.21
C GLY A 120 -2.61 22.98 4.30
N VAL A 121 -1.83 24.07 4.19
CA VAL A 121 -0.37 24.01 4.28
C VAL A 121 0.05 23.51 5.66
N GLY A 122 0.81 22.42 5.69
CA GLY A 122 1.29 21.78 6.93
C GLY A 122 0.27 20.86 7.63
N HIS A 123 -0.92 20.68 7.05
CA HIS A 123 -1.97 19.79 7.59
C HIS A 123 -1.99 18.41 6.91
N TRP A 124 -0.83 17.99 6.39
CA TRP A 124 -0.61 16.66 5.85
C TRP A 124 0.86 16.28 6.07
N TRP A 125 1.12 14.98 6.21
CA TRP A 125 2.48 14.48 6.39
C TRP A 125 3.05 14.04 5.05
N SER A 126 4.33 14.31 4.82
CA SER A 126 5.02 13.87 3.62
C SER A 126 6.45 13.44 3.90
N TRP A 127 6.93 12.50 3.09
CA TRP A 127 8.34 12.13 3.07
C TRP A 127 8.84 11.99 1.65
N ASN A 128 9.78 12.86 1.25
CA ASN A 128 10.56 12.71 0.04
C ASN A 128 11.83 11.90 0.33
N ALA A 129 11.75 10.59 0.10
CA ALA A 129 12.83 9.64 0.35
C ALA A 129 14.00 9.77 -0.64
N VAL A 130 13.78 10.44 -1.78
CA VAL A 130 14.84 10.76 -2.75
C VAL A 130 15.73 11.88 -2.22
N GLU A 131 15.12 12.93 -1.66
CA GLU A 131 15.86 14.08 -1.13
C GLU A 131 16.47 13.81 0.24
N LYS A 132 15.74 13.13 1.12
CA LYS A 132 16.17 12.84 2.48
C LYS A 132 15.87 11.38 2.83
N SER A 133 16.93 10.60 3.02
CA SER A 133 16.82 9.19 3.42
C SER A 133 16.17 9.00 4.78
N ASP A 134 16.28 9.99 5.67
CA ASP A 134 15.72 9.91 7.01
C ASP A 134 14.24 10.30 6.99
N MET A 135 13.40 9.34 7.35
CA MET A 135 11.96 9.52 7.50
C MET A 135 11.66 10.56 8.60
N PRO A 136 10.82 11.57 8.32
CA PRO A 136 10.35 12.52 9.33
C PRO A 136 9.66 11.80 10.49
N ALA A 137 9.66 12.43 11.67
CA ALA A 137 8.82 11.98 12.78
C ALA A 137 7.35 12.05 12.34
N PHE A 138 6.53 11.12 12.85
CA PHE A 138 5.09 11.27 12.73
C PHE A 138 4.63 12.40 13.65
N PRO A 139 3.55 13.12 13.28
CA PRO A 139 3.02 14.18 14.11
C PRO A 139 2.69 13.64 15.49
N SER A 140 3.24 14.26 16.52
CA SER A 140 2.95 13.91 17.90
C SER A 140 1.64 14.55 18.34
N VAL A 141 0.94 13.84 19.23
CA VAL A 141 -0.14 14.32 20.09
C VAL A 141 0.17 15.69 20.69
#